data_AF-A0AA41S1U8-F1
#
_entry.id   AF-A0AA41S1U8-F1
#
_cell.length_a   1.000
_cell.length_b   1.000
_cell.length_c   1.000
_cell.angle_alpha   90.00
_cell.angle_beta   90.00
_cell.angle_gamma   90.00
#
_symmetry.space_group_name_H-M   'P 1'
#
loop_
_entity.id
_entity.type
_entity.pdbx_description
1 polymer ?
#
loop_
_entity_poly.entity_id
_entity_poly.type
_entity_poly.pdbx_seq_one_letter_code
_entity_poly.pdbx_strand_id
1 'polypeptide(L)'
;MSVSVDCVEIYKHNKEERIARTWGTTAPGLPYVEEVITPAGNWLIGGDLEVLEPIKYNDGLDHYRLSPSELRQEFDKREADAVFAFQMRNPVHNGHALLMNDTRKRLLDMGYKNPILLLHALGCLLRLMMCHWMFGWSNTARSVLEDGVLDPKTTIVAIFPSPMHYAGPRANFYIVGRDPTGMGHPTEKRDLYDPDHGKKVLSMAPDLEKLNILPFKVPQQIVFLFIKGSMTMQRESSQRYYHPKQMRKLDI
;
A
#
# COMPACT_ATOMS: atom_id res chain seq x y z
N MET A 1 -17.42 12.32 10.62
CA MET A 1 -17.63 11.35 9.53
C MET A 1 -19.00 10.75 9.72
N SER A 2 -19.84 10.87 8.71
CA SER A 2 -21.21 10.34 8.73
C SER A 2 -21.32 9.29 7.63
N VAL A 3 -21.75 8.09 8.00
CA VAL A 3 -21.92 6.96 7.08
C VAL A 3 -23.27 6.32 7.32
N SER A 4 -23.91 5.85 6.25
CA SER A 4 -25.02 4.89 6.29
C SER A 4 -24.47 3.51 5.95
N VAL A 5 -25.05 2.48 6.56
CA VAL A 5 -24.76 1.08 6.25
C VAL A 5 -26.08 0.41 5.90
N ASP A 6 -26.23 0.02 4.63
CA ASP A 6 -27.37 -0.73 4.12
C ASP A 6 -27.03 -2.22 4.03
N CYS A 7 -28.05 -3.08 3.84
CA CYS A 7 -27.87 -4.53 3.71
C CYS A 7 -27.04 -5.16 4.85
N VAL A 8 -27.35 -4.79 6.10
CA VAL A 8 -26.52 -5.13 7.26
C VAL A 8 -26.42 -6.63 7.52
N GLU A 9 -25.18 -7.12 7.64
CA GLU A 9 -24.83 -8.46 8.07
C GLU A 9 -24.01 -8.42 9.37
N ILE A 10 -24.32 -9.31 10.31
CA ILE A 10 -23.62 -9.37 11.61
C ILE A 10 -22.97 -10.74 11.77
N TYR A 11 -21.66 -10.75 12.03
CA TYR A 11 -20.87 -11.96 12.15
C TYR A 11 -19.91 -11.92 13.33
N LYS A 12 -19.57 -13.08 13.86
CA LYS A 12 -18.73 -13.18 15.06
C LYS A 12 -17.31 -12.70 14.76
N HIS A 13 -16.79 -11.85 15.63
CA HIS A 13 -15.40 -11.41 15.60
C HIS A 13 -14.53 -12.43 16.35
N ASN A 14 -14.18 -13.54 15.69
CA ASN A 14 -13.21 -14.51 16.24
C ASN A 14 -11.80 -13.88 16.26
N LYS A 15 -11.52 -13.05 17.27
CA LYS A 15 -10.32 -12.20 17.34
C LYS A 15 -9.03 -13.00 17.24
N GLU A 16 -8.90 -14.08 18.00
CA GLU A 16 -7.71 -14.94 17.97
C GLU A 16 -7.42 -15.46 16.56
N GLU A 17 -8.44 -16.00 15.88
CA GLU A 17 -8.33 -16.48 14.50
C GLU A 17 -7.96 -15.34 13.55
N ARG A 18 -8.63 -14.19 13.65
CA ARG A 18 -8.32 -13.00 12.83
C ARG A 18 -6.87 -12.57 13.02
N ILE A 19 -6.39 -12.52 14.25
CA ILE A 19 -5.04 -12.09 14.60
C ILE A 19 -4.03 -13.09 14.05
N ALA A 20 -4.19 -14.38 14.36
CA ALA A 20 -3.32 -15.45 13.88
C ALA A 20 -3.22 -15.47 12.35
N ARG A 21 -4.35 -15.35 11.65
CA ARG A 21 -4.40 -15.34 10.18
C ARG A 21 -3.90 -14.04 9.57
N THR A 22 -3.96 -12.90 10.26
CA THR A 22 -3.52 -11.63 9.66
C THR A 22 -2.04 -11.34 9.93
N TRP A 23 -1.54 -11.63 11.12
CA TRP A 23 -0.15 -11.36 11.53
C TRP A 23 0.75 -12.60 11.59
N GLY A 24 0.20 -13.81 11.43
CA GLY A 24 0.98 -15.04 11.54
C GLY A 24 1.45 -15.35 12.97
N THR A 25 0.96 -14.61 13.97
CA THR A 25 1.22 -14.79 15.40
C THR A 25 0.03 -14.26 16.19
N THR A 26 -0.11 -14.68 17.44
CA THR A 26 -1.04 -14.11 18.43
C THR A 26 -0.28 -13.48 19.62
N ALA A 27 1.03 -13.23 19.45
CA ALA A 27 1.85 -12.62 20.48
C ALA A 27 1.29 -11.26 20.94
N PRO A 28 1.28 -10.97 22.25
CA PRO A 28 0.88 -9.66 22.76
C PRO A 28 1.86 -8.57 22.30
N GLY A 29 1.42 -7.32 22.32
CA GLY A 29 2.26 -6.18 21.94
C GLY A 29 2.30 -5.88 20.43
N LEU A 30 1.43 -6.51 19.63
CA LEU A 30 1.16 -6.11 18.25
C LEU A 30 0.38 -4.78 18.25
N PRO A 31 0.96 -3.65 17.81
CA PRO A 31 0.38 -2.32 18.08
C PRO A 31 -1.05 -2.14 17.55
N TYR A 32 -1.32 -2.61 16.32
CA TYR A 32 -2.66 -2.53 15.73
C TYR A 32 -3.67 -3.45 16.44
N VAL A 33 -3.22 -4.61 16.89
CA VAL A 33 -4.06 -5.55 17.62
C VAL A 33 -4.47 -4.93 18.95
N GLU A 34 -3.50 -4.39 19.71
CA GLU A 34 -3.75 -3.81 21.03
C GLU A 34 -4.66 -2.58 20.97
N GLU A 35 -4.47 -1.68 20.00
CA GLU A 35 -5.28 -0.46 19.93
C GLU A 35 -6.64 -0.64 19.27
N VAL A 36 -6.77 -1.57 18.31
CA VAL A 36 -7.96 -1.67 17.45
C VAL A 36 -8.71 -2.97 17.66
N ILE A 37 -8.04 -4.12 17.69
CA ILE A 37 -8.71 -5.43 17.68
C ILE A 37 -9.12 -5.86 19.08
N THR A 38 -8.20 -5.77 20.05
CA THR A 38 -8.42 -6.15 21.44
C THR A 38 -9.60 -5.39 22.06
N PRO A 39 -9.67 -4.04 22.00
CA PRO A 39 -10.78 -3.28 22.59
C PRO A 39 -12.08 -3.31 21.78
N ALA A 40 -12.07 -3.78 20.53
CA ALA A 40 -13.28 -3.84 19.71
C ALA A 40 -14.33 -4.82 20.28
N GLY A 41 -15.58 -4.72 19.81
CA GLY A 41 -16.62 -5.69 20.13
C GLY A 41 -16.34 -7.10 19.61
N ASN A 42 -17.13 -8.06 20.10
CA ASN A 42 -17.08 -9.47 19.68
C ASN A 42 -17.87 -9.76 18.40
N TRP A 43 -18.41 -8.73 17.76
CA TRP A 43 -19.18 -8.81 16.53
C TRP A 43 -18.64 -7.82 15.51
N LEU A 44 -18.70 -8.21 14.24
CA LEU A 44 -18.38 -7.38 13.09
C LEU A 44 -19.69 -7.09 12.35
N ILE A 45 -19.72 -5.92 11.72
CA ILE A 45 -20.86 -5.44 10.93
C ILE A 45 -20.35 -5.25 9.50
N GLY A 46 -20.99 -5.96 8.57
CA GLY A 46 -20.81 -5.81 7.13
C GLY A 46 -22.06 -5.22 6.50
N GLY A 47 -21.93 -4.70 5.28
CA GLY A 47 -23.03 -4.10 4.53
C GLY A 47 -22.51 -3.14 3.48
N ASP A 48 -23.43 -2.57 2.71
CA ASP A 48 -23.14 -1.55 1.71
C ASP A 48 -22.93 -0.21 2.44
N LEU A 49 -21.70 0.32 2.35
CA LEU A 49 -21.33 1.56 3.03
C LEU A 49 -21.50 2.75 2.08
N GLU A 50 -22.35 3.69 2.48
CA GLU A 50 -22.44 5.00 1.82
C GLU A 50 -21.78 6.06 2.72
N VAL A 51 -20.83 6.79 2.13
CA VAL A 51 -20.11 7.88 2.79
C VAL A 51 -20.83 9.18 2.44
N LEU A 52 -21.47 9.82 3.43
CA LEU A 52 -22.33 10.99 3.20
C LEU A 52 -21.53 12.26 2.92
N GLU A 53 -20.35 12.37 3.51
CA GLU A 53 -19.47 13.53 3.36
C GLU A 53 -18.02 13.11 3.15
N PRO A 54 -17.27 13.79 2.27
CA PRO A 54 -15.84 13.57 2.13
C PRO A 54 -15.12 13.75 3.47
N ILE A 55 -14.20 12.83 3.77
CA ILE A 55 -13.42 12.88 5.02
C ILE A 55 -12.44 14.05 4.95
N LYS A 56 -12.53 14.97 5.90
CA LYS A 56 -11.53 16.02 6.15
C LYS A 56 -10.94 15.85 7.54
N TYR A 57 -9.62 15.91 7.65
CA TYR A 57 -8.92 15.77 8.91
C TYR A 57 -8.67 17.13 9.58
N ASN A 58 -8.70 18.22 8.80
CA ASN A 58 -8.51 19.60 9.27
C ASN A 58 -7.20 19.81 10.07
N ASP A 59 -6.16 19.06 9.72
CA ASP A 59 -4.83 19.10 10.35
C ASP A 59 -3.80 19.88 9.53
N GLY A 60 -4.26 20.61 8.51
CA GLY A 60 -3.41 21.34 7.57
C GLY A 60 -2.82 20.48 6.46
N LEU A 61 -3.04 19.17 6.43
CA LEU A 61 -2.47 18.24 5.45
C LEU A 61 -3.48 17.66 4.46
N ASP A 62 -4.74 18.09 4.52
CA ASP A 62 -5.82 17.56 3.65
C ASP A 62 -5.53 17.74 2.15
N HIS A 63 -4.76 18.75 1.77
CA HIS A 63 -4.33 18.97 0.39
C HIS A 63 -3.38 17.89 -0.16
N TYR A 64 -2.75 17.09 0.71
CA TYR A 64 -1.98 15.91 0.30
C TYR A 64 -2.85 14.64 0.23
N ARG A 65 -4.09 14.65 0.75
CA ARG A 65 -4.96 13.45 0.80
C ARG A 65 -5.79 13.33 -0.47
N LEU A 66 -5.11 13.05 -1.58
CA LEU A 66 -5.73 12.89 -2.89
C LEU A 66 -6.44 11.54 -3.00
N SER A 67 -7.70 11.56 -3.46
CA SER A 67 -8.44 10.36 -3.84
C SER A 67 -7.78 9.67 -5.05
N PRO A 68 -8.04 8.37 -5.27
CA PRO A 68 -7.57 7.68 -6.48
C PRO A 68 -7.99 8.36 -7.78
N SER A 69 -9.16 9.01 -7.83
CA SER A 69 -9.61 9.79 -8.98
C SER A 69 -8.78 11.06 -9.18
N GLU A 70 -8.49 11.81 -8.12
CA GLU A 70 -7.67 13.02 -8.18
C GLU A 70 -6.22 12.68 -8.56
N LEU A 71 -5.68 11.58 -8.02
CA LEU A 71 -4.36 11.07 -8.43
C LEU A 71 -4.31 10.76 -9.93
N ARG A 72 -5.34 10.09 -10.47
CA ARG A 72 -5.43 9.81 -11.91
C ARG A 72 -5.49 11.11 -12.74
N GLN A 73 -6.28 12.09 -12.31
CA GLN A 73 -6.35 13.39 -12.97
C GLN A 73 -4.99 14.11 -12.95
N GLU A 74 -4.25 14.04 -11.84
CA GLU A 74 -2.92 14.63 -11.75
C GLU A 74 -1.91 13.91 -12.66
N PHE A 75 -1.99 12.57 -12.79
CA PHE A 75 -1.16 11.84 -13.77
C PHE A 75 -1.50 12.22 -15.20
N ASP A 76 -2.78 12.42 -15.52
CA ASP A 76 -3.25 12.84 -16.85
C ASP A 76 -2.77 14.26 -17.18
N LYS A 77 -2.97 15.19 -16.26
CA LYS A 77 -2.54 16.59 -16.37
C LYS A 77 -1.03 16.74 -16.55
N ARG A 78 -0.24 15.85 -15.95
CA ARG A 78 1.22 15.82 -16.09
C ARG A 78 1.70 15.01 -17.29
N GLU A 79 0.79 14.48 -18.11
CA GLU A 79 1.11 13.65 -19.28
C GLU A 79 2.00 12.46 -18.92
N ALA A 80 1.74 11.82 -17.78
CA ALA A 80 2.49 10.65 -17.33
C ALA A 80 2.25 9.48 -18.30
N ASP A 81 3.32 8.85 -18.78
CA ASP A 81 3.28 7.59 -19.54
C ASP A 81 3.64 6.38 -18.68
N ALA A 82 4.24 6.62 -17.52
CA ALA A 82 4.41 5.68 -16.43
C ALA A 82 4.24 6.39 -15.09
N VAL A 83 3.73 5.70 -14.09
CA VAL A 83 3.69 6.17 -12.70
C VAL A 83 4.44 5.16 -11.86
N PHE A 84 5.34 5.59 -11.00
CA PHE A 84 6.00 4.69 -10.06
C PHE A 84 5.80 5.15 -8.63
N ALA A 85 5.33 4.24 -7.77
CA ALA A 85 4.92 4.59 -6.42
C ALA A 85 5.98 4.17 -5.40
N PHE A 86 6.29 5.11 -4.50
CA PHE A 86 7.16 4.90 -3.35
C PHE A 86 6.34 5.11 -2.08
N GLN A 87 5.91 4.01 -1.48
CA GLN A 87 5.19 4.07 -0.22
C GLN A 87 6.17 4.10 0.94
N MET A 88 5.95 5.02 1.87
CA MET A 88 6.80 5.17 3.05
C MET A 88 6.01 5.43 4.33
N ARG A 89 6.61 5.01 5.45
CA ARG A 89 6.20 5.39 6.81
C ARG A 89 7.26 6.21 7.53
N ASN A 90 8.47 6.29 6.95
CA ASN A 90 9.64 6.95 7.52
C ASN A 90 9.92 8.27 6.77
N PRO A 91 10.63 9.26 7.38
CA PRO A 91 10.97 10.49 6.67
C PRO A 91 11.90 10.18 5.51
N VAL A 92 11.91 11.04 4.50
CA VAL A 92 12.77 10.85 3.33
C VAL A 92 14.23 11.07 3.75
N HIS A 93 15.12 10.13 3.37
CA HIS A 93 16.57 10.29 3.50
C HIS A 93 17.26 9.93 2.18
N ASN A 94 18.56 10.22 2.04
CA ASN A 94 19.29 10.04 0.78
C ASN A 94 19.22 8.63 0.19
N GLY A 95 19.19 7.59 1.04
CA GLY A 95 18.95 6.21 0.58
C GLY A 95 17.61 6.03 -0.17
N HIS A 96 16.52 6.64 0.32
CA HIS A 96 15.23 6.62 -0.38
C HIS A 96 15.32 7.41 -1.69
N ALA A 97 15.92 8.60 -1.67
CA ALA A 97 16.05 9.45 -2.84
C ALA A 97 16.87 8.79 -3.96
N LEU A 98 17.94 8.08 -3.61
CA LEU A 98 18.74 7.33 -4.57
C LEU A 98 17.89 6.29 -5.30
N LEU A 99 17.05 5.54 -4.58
CA LEU A 99 16.18 4.53 -5.19
C LEU A 99 15.12 5.14 -6.08
N MET A 100 14.49 6.23 -5.64
CA MET A 100 13.48 6.95 -6.45
C MET A 100 14.10 7.48 -7.75
N ASN A 101 15.28 8.09 -7.66
CA ASN A 101 16.00 8.61 -8.82
C ASN A 101 16.53 7.50 -9.75
N ASP A 102 17.04 6.39 -9.20
CA ASP A 102 17.48 5.23 -10.00
C ASP A 102 16.30 4.55 -10.71
N THR A 103 15.15 4.45 -10.06
CA THR A 103 13.92 3.93 -10.71
C THR A 103 13.55 4.79 -11.90
N ARG A 104 13.52 6.12 -11.74
CA ARG A 104 13.20 7.03 -12.82
C ARG A 104 14.15 6.83 -14.01
N LYS A 105 15.46 6.77 -13.76
CA LYS A 105 16.48 6.56 -14.80
C LYS A 105 16.23 5.26 -15.56
N ARG A 106 15.98 4.15 -14.87
CA ARG A 106 15.66 2.87 -15.52
C ARG A 106 14.41 2.93 -16.37
N LEU A 107 13.37 3.65 -15.93
CA LEU A 107 12.16 3.83 -16.74
C LEU A 107 12.46 4.63 -18.01
N LEU A 108 13.29 5.66 -17.93
CA LEU A 108 13.76 6.39 -19.12
C LEU A 108 14.56 5.45 -20.05
N ASP A 109 15.45 4.62 -19.51
CA ASP A 109 16.23 3.64 -20.29
C ASP A 109 15.35 2.56 -20.95
N MET A 110 14.21 2.23 -20.33
CA MET A 110 13.19 1.33 -20.89
C MET A 110 12.33 1.97 -21.98
N GLY A 111 12.50 3.28 -22.24
CA GLY A 111 11.81 4.01 -23.31
C GLY A 111 10.58 4.82 -22.86
N TYR A 112 10.28 4.88 -21.56
CA TYR A 112 9.28 5.82 -21.06
C TYR A 112 9.83 7.25 -21.17
N LYS A 113 9.01 8.18 -21.63
CA LYS A 113 9.37 9.59 -21.86
C LYS A 113 9.13 10.45 -20.63
N ASN A 114 8.08 10.15 -19.87
CA ASN A 114 7.65 10.95 -18.74
C ASN A 114 7.13 10.10 -17.57
N PRO A 115 8.00 9.27 -16.94
CA PRO A 115 7.64 8.57 -15.73
C PRO A 115 7.34 9.59 -14.61
N ILE A 116 6.34 9.36 -13.75
CA ILE A 116 6.01 10.24 -12.62
C ILE A 116 6.14 9.48 -11.32
N LEU A 117 6.87 10.04 -10.35
CA LEU A 117 6.96 9.50 -9.00
C LEU A 117 5.68 9.86 -8.23
N LEU A 118 5.03 8.85 -7.64
CA LEU A 118 4.07 9.03 -6.55
C LEU A 118 4.78 8.75 -5.23
N LEU A 119 5.17 9.81 -4.51
CA LEU A 119 5.69 9.74 -3.15
C LEU A 119 4.51 9.67 -2.18
N HIS A 120 4.20 8.46 -1.71
CA HIS A 120 2.98 8.18 -0.97
C HIS A 120 3.33 7.90 0.50
N ALA A 121 2.99 8.80 1.43
CA ALA A 121 3.16 8.53 2.87
C ALA A 121 1.96 7.81 3.46
N LEU A 122 2.19 6.89 4.39
CA LEU A 122 1.12 6.33 5.22
C LEU A 122 0.68 7.41 6.21
N GLY A 123 -0.56 7.86 6.06
CA GLY A 123 -1.15 8.94 6.86
C GLY A 123 -1.70 8.50 8.21
N CYS A 124 -1.86 7.20 8.45
CA CYS A 124 -2.41 6.69 9.69
C CYS A 124 -1.43 5.69 10.33
N LEU A 125 -0.51 6.24 11.12
CA LEU A 125 0.04 5.49 12.24
C LEU A 125 -1.03 5.45 13.35
N LEU A 126 -0.94 4.47 14.23
CA LEU A 126 -1.77 4.34 15.42
C LEU A 126 -1.96 5.68 16.16
N ARG A 127 -3.08 5.84 16.87
CA ARG A 127 -3.64 7.16 17.27
C ARG A 127 -2.63 8.07 18.00
N LEU A 128 -1.68 7.48 18.72
CA LEU A 128 -0.66 8.17 19.51
C LEU A 128 0.53 8.71 18.69
N MET A 129 0.71 8.26 17.45
CA MET A 129 1.90 8.59 16.64
C MET A 129 1.60 9.51 15.45
N MET A 130 0.33 9.82 15.15
CA MET A 130 -0.06 10.53 13.91
C MET A 130 0.51 11.94 13.77
N CYS A 131 0.25 12.85 14.71
CA CYS A 131 0.48 14.28 14.46
C CYS A 131 1.98 14.61 14.30
N HIS A 132 2.84 14.18 15.22
CA HIS A 132 4.27 14.49 15.16
C HIS A 132 4.94 13.89 13.92
N TRP A 133 4.56 12.66 13.55
CA TRP A 133 5.10 12.01 12.37
C TRP A 133 4.71 12.69 11.07
N MET A 134 3.42 13.04 10.92
CA MET A 134 2.93 13.60 9.68
C MET A 134 3.51 14.99 9.41
N PHE A 135 3.71 15.82 10.45
CA PHE A 135 4.43 17.09 10.31
C PHE A 135 5.91 16.88 9.97
N GLY A 136 6.59 15.93 10.61
CA GLY A 136 7.98 15.60 10.27
C GLY A 136 8.13 15.09 8.84
N TRP A 137 7.20 14.24 8.39
CA TRP A 137 7.17 13.75 7.02
C TRP A 137 6.86 14.88 6.03
N SER A 138 5.86 15.73 6.26
CA SER A 138 5.52 16.82 5.34
C SER A 138 6.68 17.81 5.20
N ASN A 139 7.40 18.09 6.29
CA ASN A 139 8.58 18.95 6.27
C ASN A 139 9.71 18.32 5.46
N THR A 140 10.03 17.04 5.70
CA THR A 140 11.08 16.35 4.93
C THR A 140 10.72 16.18 3.47
N ALA A 141 9.47 15.87 3.14
CA ALA A 141 8.96 15.79 1.76
C ALA A 141 9.07 17.14 1.04
N ARG A 142 8.74 18.25 1.72
CA ARG A 142 8.93 19.61 1.19
C ARG A 142 10.41 19.93 0.98
N SER A 143 11.26 19.67 1.96
CA SER A 143 12.71 19.92 1.87
C SER A 143 13.37 19.16 0.73
N VAL A 144 13.06 17.86 0.53
CA VAL A 144 13.67 17.12 -0.60
C VAL A 144 13.25 17.63 -1.97
N LEU A 145 12.09 18.29 -2.08
CA LEU A 145 11.67 18.96 -3.31
C LEU A 145 12.35 20.32 -3.48
N GLU A 146 12.48 21.10 -2.41
CA GLU A 146 13.10 22.43 -2.42
C GLU A 146 14.62 22.36 -2.65
N ASP A 147 15.27 21.38 -2.04
CA ASP A 147 16.71 21.13 -2.18
C ASP A 147 17.06 20.48 -3.54
N GLY A 148 16.06 20.19 -4.39
CA GLY A 148 16.25 19.59 -5.71
C GLY A 148 16.68 18.12 -5.68
N VAL A 149 16.56 17.44 -4.54
CA VAL A 149 16.85 16.01 -4.39
C VAL A 149 15.85 15.16 -5.20
N LEU A 150 14.60 15.61 -5.25
CA LEU A 150 13.55 15.12 -6.13
C LEU A 150 13.01 16.29 -6.96
N ASP A 151 12.72 16.05 -8.24
CA ASP A 151 12.17 17.07 -9.13
C ASP A 151 10.65 17.25 -8.88
N PRO A 152 10.17 18.45 -8.47
CA PRO A 152 8.75 18.71 -8.23
C PRO A 152 7.86 18.53 -9.45
N LYS A 153 8.38 18.72 -10.67
CA LYS A 153 7.60 18.55 -11.90
C LYS A 153 7.23 17.10 -12.14
N THR A 154 8.13 16.21 -11.73
CA THR A 154 7.99 14.76 -11.96
C THR A 154 7.68 13.97 -10.69
N THR A 155 7.32 14.67 -9.61
CA THR A 155 6.94 14.08 -8.32
C THR A 155 5.58 14.59 -7.86
N ILE A 156 4.72 13.66 -7.46
CA ILE A 156 3.46 13.92 -6.76
C ILE A 156 3.64 13.43 -5.33
N VAL A 157 3.44 14.31 -4.36
CA VAL A 157 3.45 13.99 -2.94
C VAL A 157 2.02 13.82 -2.48
N ALA A 158 1.70 12.66 -1.90
CA ALA A 158 0.36 12.36 -1.42
C ALA A 158 0.40 11.54 -0.12
N ILE A 159 -0.70 11.58 0.63
CA ILE A 159 -0.90 10.82 1.85
C ILE A 159 -1.93 9.72 1.59
N PHE A 160 -1.48 8.47 1.77
CA PHE A 160 -2.31 7.28 1.76
C PHE A 160 -3.06 7.15 3.10
N PRO A 161 -4.41 7.19 3.12
CA PRO A 161 -5.17 7.29 4.37
C PRO A 161 -5.28 5.98 5.16
N SER A 162 -4.83 4.85 4.60
CA SER A 162 -4.95 3.55 5.26
C SER A 162 -4.17 3.50 6.57
N PRO A 163 -4.72 2.86 7.62
CA PRO A 163 -3.96 2.60 8.83
C PRO A 163 -2.86 1.56 8.57
N MET A 164 -1.76 1.70 9.29
CA MET A 164 -0.63 0.78 9.23
C MET A 164 -0.82 -0.40 10.18
N HIS A 165 -0.97 -1.61 9.63
CA HIS A 165 -1.24 -2.81 10.42
C HIS A 165 0.02 -3.49 10.97
N TYR A 166 1.18 -3.24 10.37
CA TYR A 166 2.41 -4.01 10.61
C TYR A 166 2.25 -5.53 10.34
N ALA A 167 1.47 -5.86 9.29
CA ALA A 167 1.09 -7.23 8.94
C ALA A 167 2.02 -7.90 7.90
N GLY A 168 3.17 -7.30 7.61
CA GLY A 168 4.17 -7.85 6.69
C GLY A 168 3.58 -8.23 5.32
N PRO A 169 3.84 -9.46 4.82
CA PRO A 169 3.41 -9.88 3.48
C PRO A 169 1.88 -9.95 3.28
N ARG A 170 1.08 -9.84 4.35
CA ARG A 170 -0.39 -9.86 4.29
C ARG A 170 -1.03 -8.46 4.30
N ALA A 171 -0.23 -7.39 4.26
CA ALA A 171 -0.78 -6.06 4.03
C ALA A 171 -1.41 -6.00 2.63
N ASN A 172 -2.72 -5.73 2.56
CA ASN A 172 -3.48 -5.62 1.30
C ASN A 172 -3.06 -4.40 0.43
N PHE A 173 -2.04 -3.65 0.86
CA PHE A 173 -1.65 -2.39 0.24
C PHE A 173 -0.15 -2.34 -0.04
N TYR A 174 0.15 -1.78 -1.21
CA TYR A 174 1.29 -2.12 -2.04
C TYR A 174 2.57 -1.42 -1.61
N ILE A 175 3.44 -2.14 -0.88
CA ILE A 175 4.87 -1.85 -0.75
C ILE A 175 5.66 -3.14 -0.76
N VAL A 176 6.80 -3.18 -1.44
CA VAL A 176 7.79 -4.22 -1.24
C VAL A 176 9.13 -3.54 -1.00
N GLY A 177 9.97 -4.20 -0.24
CA GLY A 177 11.32 -3.79 0.13
C GLY A 177 11.94 -4.94 0.91
N ARG A 178 12.93 -4.68 1.74
CA ARG A 178 13.26 -5.60 2.82
C ARG A 178 12.29 -5.38 3.96
N ASP A 179 11.70 -6.45 4.46
CA ASP A 179 10.70 -6.44 5.54
C ASP A 179 9.58 -5.40 5.33
N PRO A 180 8.91 -5.41 4.16
CA PRO A 180 7.91 -4.40 3.86
C PRO A 180 6.75 -4.54 4.84
N THR A 181 6.41 -3.42 5.48
CA THR A 181 5.38 -3.35 6.50
C THR A 181 5.63 -4.24 7.74
N GLY A 182 6.86 -4.70 7.95
CA GLY A 182 7.22 -5.47 9.13
C GLY A 182 7.65 -4.62 10.33
N MET A 183 7.94 -5.34 11.41
CA MET A 183 8.41 -4.85 12.70
C MET A 183 9.22 -5.95 13.40
N GLY A 184 9.96 -5.59 14.45
CA GLY A 184 10.55 -6.59 15.35
C GLY A 184 9.47 -7.40 16.05
N HIS A 185 9.75 -8.67 16.36
CA HIS A 185 8.83 -9.51 17.13
C HIS A 185 8.65 -8.89 18.53
N PRO A 186 7.41 -8.67 19.02
CA PRO A 186 7.19 -7.95 20.28
C PRO A 186 7.84 -8.61 21.51
N THR A 187 7.97 -9.95 21.49
CA THR A 187 8.45 -10.74 22.63
C THR A 187 9.77 -11.48 22.39
N GLU A 188 10.29 -11.46 21.16
CA GLU A 188 11.47 -12.23 20.78
C GLU A 188 12.51 -11.34 20.10
N LYS A 189 13.79 -11.69 20.23
CA LYS A 189 14.89 -10.92 19.63
C LYS A 189 15.11 -11.31 18.15
N ARG A 190 14.08 -11.14 17.33
CA ARG A 190 14.10 -11.38 15.87
C ARG A 190 13.09 -10.49 15.16
N ASP A 191 13.16 -10.45 13.83
CA ASP A 191 12.13 -9.83 13.00
C ASP A 191 10.82 -10.65 13.07
N LEU A 192 9.66 -9.97 12.96
CA LEU A 192 8.35 -10.63 12.98
C LEU A 192 8.14 -11.49 11.72
N TYR A 193 8.67 -11.03 10.58
CA TYR A 193 8.62 -11.74 9.30
C TYR A 193 10.03 -11.91 8.74
N ASP A 194 10.20 -12.90 7.88
CA ASP A 194 11.41 -13.00 7.06
C ASP A 194 11.49 -11.78 6.12
N PRO A 195 12.65 -11.12 6.01
CA PRO A 195 12.76 -9.87 5.27
C PRO A 195 12.48 -9.97 3.77
N ASP A 196 12.58 -11.15 3.17
CA ASP A 196 12.34 -11.37 1.73
C ASP A 196 10.91 -11.84 1.42
N HIS A 197 10.14 -12.24 2.43
CA HIS A 197 8.80 -12.82 2.21
C HIS A 197 7.85 -11.85 1.53
N GLY A 198 7.87 -10.56 1.88
CA GLY A 198 7.02 -9.57 1.21
C GLY A 198 7.25 -9.50 -0.30
N LYS A 199 8.51 -9.60 -0.73
CA LYS A 199 8.87 -9.61 -2.16
C LYS A 199 8.37 -10.86 -2.87
N LYS A 200 8.62 -12.02 -2.27
CA LYS A 200 8.24 -13.32 -2.83
C LYS A 200 6.72 -13.43 -2.94
N VAL A 201 6.00 -13.14 -1.85
CA VAL A 201 4.53 -13.22 -1.80
C VAL A 201 3.91 -12.28 -2.81
N LEU A 202 4.36 -11.02 -2.90
CA LEU A 202 3.78 -10.09 -3.87
C LEU A 202 4.02 -10.52 -5.32
N SER A 203 5.19 -11.06 -5.64
CA SER A 203 5.50 -11.53 -7.00
C SER A 203 4.64 -12.71 -7.46
N MET A 204 3.99 -13.40 -6.52
CA MET A 204 3.11 -14.54 -6.77
C MET A 204 1.65 -14.22 -6.44
N ALA A 205 1.33 -12.99 -6.05
CA ALA A 205 -0.01 -12.62 -5.64
C ALA A 205 -0.93 -12.57 -6.86
N PRO A 206 -2.11 -13.23 -6.81
CA PRO A 206 -3.09 -13.17 -7.89
C PRO A 206 -3.59 -11.72 -8.07
N ASP A 207 -4.11 -11.42 -9.26
CA ASP A 207 -4.75 -10.14 -9.62
C ASP A 207 -3.83 -8.89 -9.65
N LEU A 208 -2.51 -9.06 -9.58
CA LEU A 208 -1.53 -7.97 -9.74
C LEU A 208 -0.96 -7.82 -11.15
N GLU A 209 -1.61 -8.42 -12.16
CA GLU A 209 -1.14 -8.47 -13.55
C GLU A 209 -0.93 -7.08 -14.20
N LYS A 210 -1.60 -6.05 -13.67
CA LYS A 210 -1.48 -4.66 -14.14
C LYS A 210 -0.32 -3.88 -13.48
N LEU A 211 0.38 -4.48 -12.52
CA LEU A 211 1.48 -3.88 -11.79
C LEU A 211 2.78 -4.58 -12.12
N ASN A 212 3.76 -3.81 -12.56
CA ASN A 212 5.12 -4.31 -12.71
C ASN A 212 5.90 -4.01 -11.42
N ILE A 213 6.39 -5.07 -10.77
CA ILE A 213 7.23 -4.96 -9.58
C ILE A 213 8.68 -4.83 -10.07
N LEU A 214 9.34 -3.71 -9.77
CA LEU A 214 10.75 -3.49 -10.13
C LEU A 214 11.66 -3.76 -8.92
N PRO A 215 12.19 -4.99 -8.76
CA PRO A 215 13.02 -5.30 -7.61
C PRO A 215 14.39 -4.60 -7.67
N PHE A 216 14.81 -4.00 -6.57
CA PHE A 216 16.18 -3.50 -6.41
C PHE A 216 17.12 -4.58 -5.87
N LYS A 217 18.40 -4.46 -6.21
CA LYS A 217 19.49 -5.30 -5.68
C LYS A 217 19.94 -4.89 -4.27
N VAL A 218 19.61 -3.68 -3.84
CA VAL A 218 20.05 -3.13 -2.54
C VAL A 218 19.10 -3.63 -1.44
N PRO A 219 19.59 -3.97 -0.23
CA PRO A 219 18.84 -4.74 0.77
C PRO A 219 17.67 -4.02 1.45
N GLN A 220 17.02 -3.01 0.87
CA GLN A 220 16.05 -2.23 1.63
C GLN A 220 14.75 -1.79 0.98
N GLN A 221 14.56 -1.67 -0.33
CA GLN A 221 13.28 -1.12 -0.84
C GLN A 221 13.02 -1.48 -2.31
N ILE A 222 11.75 -1.73 -2.66
CA ILE A 222 11.25 -2.02 -4.00
C ILE A 222 10.26 -0.93 -4.40
N VAL A 223 10.26 -0.58 -5.67
CA VAL A 223 9.44 0.48 -6.24
C VAL A 223 8.39 -0.15 -7.15
N PHE A 224 7.16 0.33 -7.06
CA PHE A 224 6.05 -0.14 -7.90
C PHE A 224 6.02 0.64 -9.19
N LEU A 225 5.74 -0.02 -10.30
CA LEU A 225 5.43 0.62 -11.56
C LEU A 225 3.93 0.40 -11.88
N PHE A 226 3.17 1.49 -11.88
CA PHE A 226 1.86 1.63 -12.48
C PHE A 226 2.02 2.06 -13.94
N ILE A 227 1.62 1.21 -14.88
CA ILE A 227 1.60 1.57 -16.31
C ILE A 227 0.20 2.10 -16.64
N LYS A 228 0.15 3.36 -17.07
CA LYS A 228 -1.05 3.96 -17.62
C LYS A 228 -1.21 3.46 -19.06
N GLY A 229 -2.21 2.59 -19.27
CA GLY A 229 -2.54 2.06 -20.59
C GLY A 229 -1.76 0.80 -20.97
N SER A 230 -2.15 -0.36 -20.43
CA SER A 230 -2.05 -1.57 -21.24
C SER A 230 -3.05 -1.43 -22.40
N MET A 231 -2.49 -1.36 -23.61
CA MET A 231 -3.21 -1.40 -24.88
C MET A 231 -4.37 -2.39 -24.84
N THR A 232 -5.53 -1.94 -25.32
CA THR A 232 -6.63 -2.78 -25.80
C THR A 232 -6.11 -4.00 -26.56
N MET A 233 -6.40 -5.19 -26.05
CA MET A 233 -6.60 -6.38 -26.88
C MET A 233 -8.02 -6.89 -26.62
N GLN A 234 -8.68 -7.26 -27.71
CA GLN A 234 -10.12 -7.30 -27.91
C GLN A 234 -10.89 -8.19 -26.91
N ARG A 235 -12.11 -7.75 -26.59
CA ARG A 235 -13.20 -8.66 -26.22
C ARG A 235 -13.36 -9.69 -27.34
N GLU A 236 -13.12 -10.96 -27.04
CA GLU A 236 -13.94 -12.03 -27.58
C GLU A 236 -14.64 -12.74 -26.42
N SER A 237 -15.95 -12.52 -26.41
CA SER A 237 -16.93 -13.27 -25.67
C SER A 237 -16.88 -14.75 -26.06
N SER A 238 -16.63 -15.66 -25.11
CA SER A 238 -17.34 -16.93 -25.05
C SER A 238 -17.12 -17.63 -23.70
N GLN A 239 -18.23 -17.93 -23.03
CA GLN A 239 -18.55 -19.19 -22.31
C GLN A 239 -17.47 -19.83 -21.41
N ARG A 240 -17.73 -20.29 -20.18
CA ARG A 240 -18.90 -21.01 -19.66
C ARG A 240 -18.62 -21.26 -18.16
N TYR A 241 -19.68 -21.27 -17.34
CA TYR A 241 -19.65 -21.76 -15.97
C TYR A 241 -19.02 -23.17 -15.89
N TYR A 242 -18.14 -23.40 -14.92
CA TYR A 242 -17.73 -24.76 -14.52
C TYR A 242 -18.01 -25.01 -13.04
N HIS A 243 -18.91 -25.97 -12.83
CA HIS A 243 -19.30 -26.58 -11.57
C HIS A 243 -18.25 -27.65 -11.19
N PRO A 244 -17.87 -27.83 -9.91
CA PRO A 244 -16.80 -28.76 -9.52
C PRO A 244 -17.35 -30.19 -9.36
N LYS A 245 -17.20 -31.04 -10.37
CA LYS A 245 -17.17 -32.51 -10.22
C LYS A 245 -16.39 -33.15 -11.38
N GLN A 246 -15.19 -33.65 -11.09
CA GLN A 246 -14.81 -35.06 -11.26
C GLN A 246 -13.30 -35.22 -11.07
N MET A 247 -12.94 -35.96 -10.02
CA MET A 247 -11.68 -36.67 -9.90
C MET A 247 -11.45 -37.50 -11.17
N ARG A 248 -10.22 -37.53 -11.67
CA ARG A 248 -9.62 -38.75 -12.22
C ARG A 248 -8.10 -38.67 -12.12
N LYS A 249 -7.57 -39.76 -11.56
CA LYS A 249 -6.15 -40.14 -11.43
C LYS A 249 -5.39 -39.96 -12.75
N LEU A 250 -4.11 -39.69 -12.64
CA LEU A 250 -3.10 -40.29 -13.53
C LEU A 250 -1.78 -40.38 -12.77
N ASP A 251 -1.42 -41.63 -12.47
CA ASP A 251 -0.07 -42.08 -12.15
C ASP A 251 0.82 -41.88 -13.39
N ILE A 252 1.98 -41.22 -13.24
CA ILE A 252 3.34 -41.68 -13.62
C ILE A 252 4.34 -40.97 -12.69
#